data_AF-A0A498BRT6-F1
#
_entry.id   AF-A0A498BRT6-F1
#
_cell.length_a   1.000
_cell.length_b   1.000
_cell.length_c   1.000
_cell.angle_alpha   90.00
_cell.angle_beta   90.00
_cell.angle_gamma   90.00
#
_symmetry.space_group_name_H-M   'P 1'
#
loop_
_entity.id
_entity.type
_entity.pdbx_description
1 polymer ?
#
loop_
_entity_poly.entity_id
_entity_poly.type
_entity_poly.pdbx_seq_one_letter_code
_entity_poly.pdbx_strand_id
1 'polypeptide(L)'
;MSTRSSLTRAQRRRRVVRRRRALAVIVSTIIVAALTVGIFGFIRSLGERPAPSSTPDAGGADTASTQPASADTGPGVDVVAAADSALGVLGDYSDAARPTEDALYQATQTLRAATTPADAAAAQSGVDQAVAAVKADAEAYRAQLAAASAGTNTQPTGGDVAAQLGYLHQYVFNYNSGEWGDYNPYGGDCTNFASQGLIARGWHTDRTWYSEGAMWTASKPWIATAPMAAYFDSLGFTYSTEADLDRVRVGDIGLFSWGETQAGMDHTMTVSKVEYRPDGPPVVSFISHNEDGEFRELTTALYVEHQNSTVRIYQIP
;
A
#
# COMPACT_ATOMS: atom_id res chain seq x y z
N MET A 1 -28.54 54.58 24.45
CA MET A 1 -27.96 53.54 25.34
C MET A 1 -28.37 52.16 24.82
N SER A 2 -27.45 51.41 24.23
CA SER A 2 -27.68 50.01 23.85
C SER A 2 -26.39 49.24 24.07
N THR A 3 -26.37 48.40 25.10
CA THR A 3 -25.21 47.62 25.56
C THR A 3 -25.13 46.32 24.75
N ARG A 4 -24.18 46.24 23.82
CA ARG A 4 -23.81 44.96 23.18
C ARG A 4 -22.85 44.21 24.10
N SER A 5 -23.37 43.18 24.76
CA SER A 5 -22.58 42.21 25.53
C SER A 5 -21.66 41.41 24.61
N SER A 6 -20.35 41.52 24.83
CA SER A 6 -19.31 40.78 24.12
C SER A 6 -19.08 39.42 24.81
N LEU A 7 -19.43 38.34 24.12
CA LEU A 7 -19.17 36.97 24.60
C LEU A 7 -17.67 36.65 24.51
N THR A 8 -17.13 36.03 25.56
CA THR A 8 -15.71 35.67 25.64
C THR A 8 -15.35 34.52 24.68
N ARG A 9 -14.06 34.45 24.29
CA ARG A 9 -13.51 33.47 23.33
C ARG A 9 -13.82 32.00 23.71
N ALA A 10 -13.96 31.72 25.01
CA ALA A 10 -14.34 30.42 25.56
C ALA A 10 -15.82 30.04 25.30
N GLN A 11 -16.72 31.03 25.27
CA GLN A 11 -18.15 30.81 25.00
C GLN A 11 -18.42 30.59 23.50
N ARG A 12 -17.60 31.14 22.60
CA ARG A 12 -17.64 30.80 21.17
C ARG A 12 -17.22 29.35 20.90
N ARG A 13 -16.18 28.83 21.58
CA ARG A 13 -15.72 27.44 21.39
C ARG A 13 -16.77 26.39 21.78
N ARG A 14 -17.53 26.60 22.86
CA ARG A 14 -18.58 25.65 23.29
C ARG A 14 -19.79 25.57 22.35
N ARG A 15 -20.10 26.62 21.58
CA ARG A 15 -21.18 26.61 20.58
C ARG A 15 -20.81 25.87 19.30
N VAL A 16 -19.54 25.85 18.91
CA VAL A 16 -19.07 25.15 17.71
C VAL A 16 -19.04 23.63 17.93
N VAL A 17 -18.59 23.18 19.11
CA VAL A 17 -18.54 21.74 19.46
C VAL A 17 -19.94 21.12 19.53
N ARG A 18 -20.96 21.85 20.00
CA ARG A 18 -22.34 21.35 20.05
C ARG A 18 -23.04 21.30 18.67
N ARG A 19 -22.62 22.10 17.69
CA ARG A 19 -23.17 22.02 16.32
C ARG A 19 -22.57 20.88 15.49
N ARG A 20 -21.35 20.42 15.81
CA ARG A 20 -20.70 19.31 15.10
C ARG A 20 -21.22 17.92 15.47
N ARG A 21 -21.82 17.74 16.66
CA ARG A 21 -22.44 16.46 17.07
C ARG A 21 -23.83 16.20 16.47
N ALA A 22 -24.45 17.19 15.84
CA ALA A 22 -25.79 17.05 15.25
C ALA A 22 -25.78 16.72 13.74
N LEU A 23 -24.61 16.81 13.08
CA LEU A 23 -24.47 16.51 11.64
C LEU A 23 -23.87 15.12 11.35
N ALA A 24 -23.38 14.41 12.36
CA ALA A 24 -22.73 13.10 12.20
C ALA A 24 -23.69 11.89 12.31
N VAL A 25 -25.02 12.10 12.24
CA VAL A 25 -26.02 11.02 12.43
C VAL A 25 -26.84 10.73 11.14
N ILE A 26 -26.53 11.35 10.00
CA ILE A 26 -27.29 11.11 8.76
C ILE A 26 -26.36 10.87 7.57
N VAL A 27 -25.52 9.81 7.62
CA VAL A 27 -25.08 9.03 6.43
C VAL A 27 -24.60 7.65 6.94
N SER A 28 -25.53 6.80 7.38
CA SER A 28 -25.25 5.38 7.66
C SER A 28 -26.44 4.54 7.22
N THR A 29 -26.61 4.40 5.91
CA THR A 29 -27.42 3.34 5.31
C THR A 29 -27.04 3.21 3.83
N ILE A 30 -26.86 1.96 3.39
CA ILE A 30 -26.61 1.50 2.00
C ILE A 30 -25.11 1.40 1.66
N ILE A 31 -24.48 0.26 1.97
CA ILE A 31 -24.21 -0.86 1.04
C ILE A 31 -23.84 -2.07 1.91
N VAL A 32 -24.76 -3.03 2.00
CA VAL A 32 -24.47 -4.43 2.34
C VAL A 32 -24.74 -5.21 1.07
N ALA A 33 -23.69 -5.65 0.39
CA ALA A 33 -23.70 -6.81 -0.50
C ALA A 33 -22.27 -7.15 -0.94
N ALA A 34 -21.93 -8.43 -0.80
CA ALA A 34 -20.77 -9.14 -1.36
C ALA A 34 -19.40 -8.96 -0.66
N LEU A 35 -19.23 -9.64 0.47
CA LEU A 35 -17.93 -10.14 0.93
C LEU A 35 -18.07 -11.64 1.21
N THR A 36 -17.73 -12.46 0.22
CA THR A 36 -17.23 -13.83 0.41
C THR A 36 -16.44 -14.23 -0.84
N VAL A 37 -15.34 -14.96 -0.63
CA VAL A 37 -14.34 -15.48 -1.60
C VAL A 37 -13.25 -14.45 -1.96
N GLY A 38 -11.97 -14.62 -1.62
CA GLY A 38 -11.29 -15.70 -0.92
C GLY A 38 -9.84 -15.29 -0.58
N ILE A 39 -9.45 -15.51 0.67
CA ILE A 39 -8.05 -15.53 1.10
C ILE A 39 -7.77 -17.00 1.41
N PHE A 40 -7.20 -17.75 0.47
CA PHE A 40 -6.49 -19.00 0.72
C PHE A 40 -5.66 -19.37 -0.52
N GLY A 41 -4.33 -19.42 -0.36
CA GLY A 41 -3.46 -19.78 -1.48
C GLY A 41 -1.99 -19.95 -1.13
N PHE A 42 -1.66 -20.63 -0.02
CA PHE A 42 -0.29 -21.13 0.18
C PHE A 42 -0.24 -22.39 1.06
N ILE A 43 -0.39 -23.59 0.47
CA ILE A 43 0.40 -24.79 0.82
C ILE A 43 0.59 -25.65 -0.44
N ARG A 44 1.85 -25.96 -0.71
CA ARG A 44 2.37 -26.78 -1.81
C ARG A 44 2.24 -28.28 -1.52
N SER A 45 1.69 -28.99 -2.53
CA SER A 45 2.02 -30.34 -3.04
C SER A 45 2.87 -31.32 -2.20
N LEU A 46 2.40 -32.57 -2.07
CA LEU A 46 3.18 -33.80 -2.26
C LEU A 46 2.30 -34.99 -2.69
N GLY A 47 2.73 -35.70 -3.75
CA GLY A 47 2.57 -37.15 -4.04
C GLY A 47 1.16 -37.67 -4.43
N GLU A 48 0.94 -38.63 -5.33
CA GLU A 48 1.72 -39.56 -6.16
C GLU A 48 0.75 -40.13 -7.22
N ARG A 49 1.25 -40.51 -8.42
CA ARG A 49 0.56 -41.41 -9.36
C ARG A 49 0.80 -42.86 -8.94
N PRO A 50 -0.10 -43.81 -9.25
CA PRO A 50 0.07 -44.59 -10.49
C PRO A 50 -1.24 -44.91 -11.23
N ALA A 51 -1.12 -45.12 -12.54
CA ALA A 51 -2.11 -45.74 -13.43
C ALA A 51 -1.84 -47.28 -13.51
N PRO A 52 -2.44 -48.05 -14.44
CA PRO A 52 -3.84 -48.25 -14.85
C PRO A 52 -4.23 -49.77 -14.85
N SER A 53 -5.50 -50.14 -15.09
CA SER A 53 -5.83 -51.47 -15.65
C SER A 53 -7.28 -51.62 -16.16
N SER A 54 -7.39 -51.97 -17.46
CA SER A 54 -8.30 -52.96 -18.15
C SER A 54 -9.82 -52.94 -17.85
N THR A 55 -10.77 -53.10 -18.78
CA THR A 55 -10.83 -53.77 -20.11
C THR A 55 -12.18 -53.39 -20.77
N PRO A 56 -12.40 -53.63 -22.08
CA PRO A 56 -13.56 -53.18 -22.85
C PRO A 56 -14.67 -54.25 -22.92
N ASP A 57 -15.94 -53.83 -23.04
CA ASP A 57 -16.95 -54.66 -23.69
C ASP A 57 -18.07 -53.86 -24.36
N ALA A 58 -18.66 -54.49 -25.36
CA ALA A 58 -19.32 -53.97 -26.53
C ALA A 58 -20.81 -53.60 -26.36
N GLY A 59 -21.32 -52.86 -27.35
CA GLY A 59 -22.70 -53.02 -27.82
C GLY A 59 -23.51 -51.72 -27.86
N GLY A 60 -23.94 -51.32 -29.06
CA GLY A 60 -24.99 -50.32 -29.23
C GLY A 60 -24.76 -49.42 -30.44
N ALA A 61 -25.16 -49.90 -31.61
CA ALA A 61 -25.37 -49.03 -32.76
C ALA A 61 -26.61 -48.18 -32.48
N ASP A 62 -26.42 -46.90 -32.26
CA ASP A 62 -27.49 -45.90 -32.30
C ASP A 62 -27.09 -44.76 -33.24
N THR A 63 -27.85 -44.65 -34.32
CA THR A 63 -27.79 -43.56 -35.29
C THR A 63 -28.27 -42.27 -34.64
N ALA A 64 -27.34 -41.49 -34.10
CA ALA A 64 -27.58 -40.13 -33.64
C ALA A 64 -27.10 -39.12 -34.69
N SER A 65 -28.08 -38.35 -35.18
CA SER A 65 -27.94 -37.16 -36.02
C SER A 65 -26.76 -36.28 -35.57
N THR A 66 -25.78 -36.12 -36.45
CA THR A 66 -24.63 -35.21 -36.23
C THR A 66 -25.09 -33.78 -36.49
N GLN A 67 -25.79 -33.20 -35.51
CA GLN A 67 -25.81 -31.75 -35.36
C GLN A 67 -24.38 -31.33 -35.00
N PRO A 68 -23.74 -30.39 -35.70
CA PRO A 68 -22.47 -29.87 -35.21
C PRO A 68 -22.79 -29.21 -33.87
N ALA A 69 -22.35 -29.86 -32.79
CA ALA A 69 -22.16 -29.17 -31.53
C ALA A 69 -21.28 -27.98 -31.88
N SER A 70 -21.81 -26.77 -31.73
CA SER A 70 -20.98 -25.59 -31.57
C SER A 70 -20.08 -25.92 -30.40
N ALA A 71 -18.86 -26.39 -30.70
CA ALA A 71 -17.85 -26.58 -29.70
C ALA A 71 -17.71 -25.21 -29.06
N ASP A 72 -18.01 -25.15 -27.77
CA ASP A 72 -17.63 -24.04 -26.93
C ASP A 72 -16.10 -24.00 -26.95
N THR A 73 -15.55 -23.37 -27.99
CA THR A 73 -14.11 -23.16 -28.19
C THR A 73 -13.67 -21.92 -27.43
N GLY A 74 -14.30 -21.63 -26.29
CA GLY A 74 -13.77 -20.66 -25.36
C GLY A 74 -12.32 -21.03 -25.00
N PRO A 75 -11.50 -20.04 -24.62
CA PRO A 75 -10.16 -20.33 -24.17
C PRO A 75 -10.19 -21.35 -23.03
N GLY A 76 -9.42 -22.43 -23.14
CA GLY A 76 -9.28 -23.43 -22.06
C GLY A 76 -8.50 -22.90 -20.84
N VAL A 77 -8.19 -21.61 -20.82
CA VAL A 77 -7.52 -20.86 -19.76
C VAL A 77 -8.51 -19.83 -19.22
N ASP A 78 -8.61 -19.72 -17.90
CA ASP A 78 -9.35 -18.63 -17.26
C ASP A 78 -8.58 -17.31 -17.46
N VAL A 79 -8.85 -16.64 -18.57
CA VAL A 79 -8.20 -15.39 -18.97
C VAL A 79 -8.46 -14.26 -17.97
N VAL A 80 -9.57 -14.31 -17.23
CA VAL A 80 -9.92 -13.31 -16.21
C VAL A 80 -9.03 -13.49 -14.99
N ALA A 81 -8.95 -14.71 -14.46
CA ALA A 81 -8.10 -15.01 -13.31
C ALA A 81 -6.62 -14.78 -13.61
N ALA A 82 -6.15 -15.12 -14.81
CA ALA A 82 -4.77 -14.86 -15.24
C ALA A 82 -4.47 -13.36 -15.33
N ALA A 83 -5.38 -12.56 -15.90
CA ALA A 83 -5.25 -11.12 -15.96
C ALA A 83 -5.28 -10.46 -14.56
N ASP A 84 -6.18 -10.92 -13.67
CA ASP A 84 -6.25 -10.44 -12.28
C ASP A 84 -4.95 -10.75 -11.51
N SER A 85 -4.43 -11.96 -11.66
CA SER A 85 -3.15 -12.34 -11.06
C SER A 85 -1.99 -11.49 -11.57
N ALA A 86 -1.98 -11.12 -12.84
CA ALA A 86 -0.95 -10.27 -13.42
C ALA A 86 -1.06 -8.82 -12.92
N LEU A 87 -2.27 -8.28 -12.78
CA LEU A 87 -2.47 -6.94 -12.21
C LEU A 87 -2.04 -6.84 -10.73
N GLY A 88 -2.07 -7.94 -9.98
CA GLY A 88 -1.52 -7.98 -8.62
C GLY A 88 -0.04 -7.56 -8.55
N VAL A 89 0.73 -7.78 -9.62
CA VAL A 89 2.14 -7.37 -9.71
C VAL A 89 2.31 -5.85 -9.61
N LEU A 90 1.35 -5.06 -10.08
CA LEU A 90 1.40 -3.60 -10.01
C LEU A 90 1.33 -3.08 -8.56
N GLY A 91 0.74 -3.84 -7.63
CA GLY A 91 0.79 -3.50 -6.21
C GLY A 91 2.19 -3.73 -5.62
N ASP A 92 2.74 -4.92 -5.86
CA ASP A 92 4.03 -5.37 -5.32
C ASP A 92 5.25 -4.61 -5.91
N TYR A 93 5.10 -4.08 -7.11
CA TYR A 93 6.13 -3.37 -7.88
C TYR A 93 5.62 -1.99 -8.35
N SER A 94 4.89 -1.31 -7.48
CA SER A 94 4.28 0.02 -7.68
C SER A 94 5.28 1.17 -7.91
N ASP A 95 6.57 0.89 -7.75
CA ASP A 95 7.67 1.79 -8.07
C ASP A 95 8.26 1.57 -9.47
N ALA A 96 7.64 0.71 -10.30
CA ALA A 96 7.95 0.61 -11.72
C ALA A 96 7.53 1.87 -12.47
N ALA A 97 8.25 2.21 -13.54
CA ALA A 97 7.95 3.38 -14.34
C ALA A 97 6.53 3.29 -14.91
N ARG A 98 5.80 4.41 -14.88
CA ARG A 98 4.43 4.48 -15.37
C ARG A 98 4.20 3.85 -16.76
N PRO A 99 5.03 4.11 -17.79
CA PRO A 99 4.84 3.47 -19.10
C PRO A 99 4.95 1.93 -19.07
N THR A 100 5.73 1.39 -18.14
CA THR A 100 5.90 -0.06 -17.94
C THR A 100 4.66 -0.66 -17.27
N GLU A 101 4.09 0.03 -16.28
CA GLU A 101 2.82 -0.35 -15.65
C GLU A 101 1.65 -0.31 -16.65
N ASP A 102 1.56 0.77 -17.43
CA ASP A 102 0.56 0.94 -18.48
C ASP A 102 0.64 -0.20 -19.50
N ALA A 103 1.85 -0.62 -19.88
CA ALA A 103 2.05 -1.74 -20.80
C ALA A 103 1.52 -3.07 -20.24
N LEU A 104 1.74 -3.35 -18.95
CA LEU A 104 1.15 -4.51 -18.29
C LEU A 104 -0.36 -4.43 -18.27
N TYR A 105 -0.93 -3.28 -17.91
CA TYR A 105 -2.37 -3.07 -17.97
C TYR A 105 -2.92 -3.38 -19.38
N GLN A 106 -2.34 -2.79 -20.44
CA GLN A 106 -2.78 -3.05 -21.82
C GLN A 106 -2.63 -4.52 -22.25
N ALA A 107 -1.56 -5.20 -21.81
CA ALA A 107 -1.39 -6.62 -22.06
C ALA A 107 -2.52 -7.45 -21.42
N THR A 108 -2.91 -7.13 -20.18
CA THR A 108 -4.04 -7.81 -19.52
C THR A 108 -5.37 -7.52 -20.19
N GLN A 109 -5.59 -6.31 -20.71
CA GLN A 109 -6.79 -5.99 -21.49
C GLN A 109 -6.85 -6.81 -22.79
N THR A 110 -5.70 -7.01 -23.45
CA THR A 110 -5.59 -7.87 -24.63
C THR A 110 -5.91 -9.32 -24.29
N LEU A 111 -5.41 -9.84 -23.17
CA LEU A 111 -5.71 -11.19 -22.69
C LEU A 111 -7.21 -11.39 -22.41
N ARG A 112 -7.85 -10.43 -21.74
CA ARG A 112 -9.30 -10.48 -21.47
C ARG A 112 -10.16 -10.43 -22.73
N ALA A 113 -9.66 -9.80 -23.80
CA ALA A 113 -10.36 -9.69 -25.07
C ALA A 113 -10.19 -10.94 -25.96
N ALA A 114 -9.34 -11.89 -25.59
CA ALA A 114 -9.10 -13.10 -26.39
C ALA A 114 -10.35 -13.99 -26.45
N THR A 115 -10.77 -14.34 -27.67
CA THR A 115 -11.96 -15.18 -27.91
C THR A 115 -11.62 -16.60 -28.37
N THR A 116 -10.36 -16.85 -28.73
CA THR A 116 -9.87 -18.17 -29.14
C THR A 116 -8.73 -18.65 -28.25
N PRO A 117 -8.50 -19.98 -28.14
CA PRO A 117 -7.37 -20.52 -27.39
C PRO A 117 -6.00 -20.04 -27.92
N ALA A 118 -5.87 -19.85 -29.24
CA ALA A 118 -4.63 -19.37 -29.84
C ALA A 118 -4.35 -17.89 -29.48
N ASP A 119 -5.38 -17.05 -29.52
CA ASP A 119 -5.26 -15.64 -29.13
C ASP A 119 -4.95 -15.50 -27.63
N ALA A 120 -5.60 -16.31 -26.79
CA ALA A 120 -5.35 -16.31 -25.35
C ALA A 120 -3.90 -16.73 -25.03
N ALA A 121 -3.37 -17.75 -25.71
CA ALA A 121 -1.98 -18.16 -25.53
C ALA A 121 -0.99 -17.07 -25.97
N ALA A 122 -1.24 -16.40 -27.10
CA ALA A 122 -0.41 -15.29 -27.57
C ALA A 122 -0.47 -14.09 -26.61
N ALA A 123 -1.66 -13.71 -26.15
CA ALA A 123 -1.85 -12.61 -25.21
C ALA A 123 -1.24 -12.92 -23.84
N GLN A 124 -1.32 -14.17 -23.36
CA GLN A 124 -0.66 -14.60 -22.12
C GLN A 124 0.86 -14.41 -22.22
N SER A 125 1.49 -14.76 -23.35
CA SER A 125 2.92 -14.50 -23.53
C SER A 125 3.25 -13.00 -23.47
N GLY A 126 2.36 -12.14 -23.94
CA GLY A 126 2.51 -10.69 -23.82
C GLY A 126 2.40 -10.21 -22.37
N VAL A 127 1.46 -10.77 -21.61
CA VAL A 127 1.31 -10.52 -20.17
C VAL A 127 2.57 -10.95 -19.41
N ASP A 128 3.10 -12.14 -19.68
CA ASP A 128 4.30 -12.66 -19.02
C ASP A 128 5.52 -11.76 -19.27
N GLN A 129 5.68 -11.26 -20.50
CA GLN A 129 6.73 -10.30 -20.86
C GLN A 129 6.54 -8.96 -20.12
N ALA A 130 5.33 -8.44 -20.06
CA ALA A 130 5.04 -7.18 -19.37
C ALA A 130 5.23 -7.30 -17.84
N VAL A 131 4.85 -8.43 -17.24
CA VAL A 131 5.14 -8.74 -15.83
C VAL A 131 6.64 -8.75 -15.56
N ALA A 132 7.43 -9.39 -16.43
CA ALA A 132 8.88 -9.40 -16.30
C ALA A 132 9.48 -7.99 -16.42
N ALA A 133 8.95 -7.17 -17.33
CA ALA A 133 9.37 -5.79 -17.50
C ALA A 133 9.09 -4.92 -16.27
N VAL A 134 7.89 -5.02 -15.68
CA VAL A 134 7.53 -4.31 -14.43
C VAL A 134 8.51 -4.65 -13.31
N LYS A 135 8.76 -5.94 -13.09
CA LYS A 135 9.68 -6.39 -12.03
C LYS A 135 11.10 -5.87 -12.27
N ALA A 136 11.61 -6.00 -13.49
CA ALA A 136 12.95 -5.56 -13.85
C ALA A 136 13.13 -4.04 -13.70
N ASP A 137 12.13 -3.24 -14.09
CA ASP A 137 12.19 -1.78 -13.96
C ASP A 137 12.22 -1.36 -12.48
N ALA A 138 11.30 -1.88 -11.67
CA ALA A 138 11.26 -1.61 -10.24
C ALA A 138 12.55 -2.06 -9.53
N GLU A 139 13.06 -3.26 -9.82
CA GLU A 139 14.34 -3.73 -9.26
C GLU A 139 15.53 -2.84 -9.66
N ALA A 140 15.59 -2.40 -10.91
CA ALA A 140 16.61 -1.48 -11.38
C ALA A 140 16.52 -0.11 -10.68
N TYR A 141 15.30 0.39 -10.49
CA TYR A 141 15.06 1.64 -9.76
C TYR A 141 15.52 1.56 -8.31
N ARG A 142 15.18 0.47 -7.61
CA ARG A 142 15.61 0.22 -6.23
C ARG A 142 17.13 0.13 -6.11
N ALA A 143 17.78 -0.54 -7.07
CA ALA A 143 19.24 -0.59 -7.13
C ALA A 143 19.86 0.80 -7.34
N GLN A 144 19.23 1.67 -8.14
CA GLN A 144 19.64 3.06 -8.30
C GLN A 144 19.52 3.86 -6.99
N LEU A 145 18.43 3.71 -6.23
CA LEU A 145 18.25 4.35 -4.92
C LEU A 145 19.31 3.91 -3.90
N ALA A 146 19.60 2.61 -3.86
CA ALA A 146 20.65 2.06 -3.02
C ALA A 146 22.03 2.61 -3.41
N ALA A 147 22.35 2.67 -4.70
CA ALA A 147 23.60 3.23 -5.19
C ALA A 147 23.74 4.73 -4.89
N ALA A 148 22.65 5.50 -5.02
CA ALA A 148 22.65 6.95 -4.74
C ALA A 148 22.93 7.27 -3.27
N SER A 149 22.48 6.42 -2.35
CA SER A 149 22.63 6.60 -0.90
C SER A 149 23.84 5.88 -0.30
N ALA A 150 24.55 5.03 -1.04
CA ALA A 150 25.60 4.15 -0.53
C ALA A 150 26.77 4.84 0.21
N GLY A 151 27.04 6.12 -0.09
CA GLY A 151 28.10 6.88 0.57
C GLY A 151 27.75 7.41 1.96
N THR A 152 26.46 7.45 2.30
CA THR A 152 25.93 8.10 3.51
C THR A 152 25.00 7.20 4.31
N ASN A 153 24.34 6.24 3.66
CA ASN A 153 23.38 5.35 4.29
C ASN A 153 24.07 4.36 5.23
N THR A 154 23.71 4.41 6.51
CA THR A 154 24.15 3.48 7.54
C THR A 154 23.17 2.34 7.80
N GLN A 155 22.00 2.36 7.15
CA GLN A 155 20.93 1.39 7.31
C GLN A 155 20.96 0.32 6.21
N PRO A 156 20.41 -0.87 6.47
CA PRO A 156 20.25 -1.89 5.44
C PRO A 156 19.46 -1.35 4.24
N THR A 157 19.97 -1.57 3.02
CA THR A 157 19.20 -1.42 1.79
C THR A 157 18.38 -2.69 1.56
N GLY A 158 17.09 -2.56 1.30
CA GLY A 158 16.12 -3.64 1.22
C GLY A 158 15.43 -3.91 2.56
N GLY A 159 15.38 -5.18 2.95
CA GLY A 159 14.67 -5.66 4.15
C GLY A 159 13.32 -6.30 3.85
N ASP A 160 12.62 -6.71 4.91
CA ASP A 160 11.36 -7.44 4.82
C ASP A 160 10.17 -6.48 4.95
N VAL A 161 9.71 -5.97 3.81
CA VAL A 161 8.52 -5.10 3.75
C VAL A 161 7.27 -5.83 4.28
N ALA A 162 7.16 -7.14 4.10
CA ALA A 162 6.03 -7.89 4.64
C ALA A 162 6.07 -7.94 6.18
N ALA A 163 7.25 -8.08 6.79
CA ALA A 163 7.41 -7.98 8.24
C ALA A 163 7.11 -6.57 8.76
N GLN A 164 7.54 -5.52 8.04
CA GLN A 164 7.17 -4.13 8.35
C GLN A 164 5.65 -3.97 8.42
N LEU A 165 4.93 -4.35 7.35
CA LEU A 165 3.49 -4.16 7.29
C LEU A 165 2.74 -5.11 8.24
N GLY A 166 3.23 -6.34 8.42
CA GLY A 166 2.68 -7.27 9.41
C GLY A 166 2.72 -6.70 10.82
N TYR A 167 3.84 -6.08 11.21
CA TYR A 167 3.96 -5.38 12.48
C TYR A 167 2.98 -4.20 12.58
N LEU A 168 2.97 -3.33 11.56
CA LEU A 168 2.13 -2.13 11.59
C LEU A 168 0.64 -2.49 11.68
N HIS A 169 0.16 -3.44 10.88
CA HIS A 169 -1.23 -3.92 10.96
C HIS A 169 -1.58 -4.55 12.31
N GLN A 170 -0.62 -5.24 12.95
CA GLN A 170 -0.84 -5.81 14.28
C GLN A 170 -1.05 -4.73 15.35
N TYR A 171 -0.33 -3.62 15.26
CA TYR A 171 -0.22 -2.65 16.35
C TYR A 171 -0.94 -1.31 16.12
N VAL A 172 -1.47 -1.05 14.92
CA VAL A 172 -2.16 0.21 14.54
C VAL A 172 -3.31 0.62 15.48
N PHE A 173 -4.05 -0.34 16.04
CA PHE A 173 -5.15 -0.08 16.98
C PHE A 173 -4.88 -0.60 18.39
N ASN A 174 -3.76 -1.28 18.60
CA ASN A 174 -3.39 -1.87 19.88
C ASN A 174 -1.91 -1.61 20.11
N TYR A 175 -1.58 -0.45 20.67
CA TYR A 175 -0.24 0.11 20.66
C TYR A 175 0.74 -0.77 21.45
N ASN A 176 1.95 -0.99 20.92
CA ASN A 176 3.02 -1.72 21.61
C ASN A 176 3.77 -0.84 22.63
N SER A 177 3.03 -0.09 23.45
CA SER A 177 3.60 0.91 24.35
C SER A 177 4.39 0.31 25.52
N GLY A 178 4.19 -0.98 25.82
CA GLY A 178 4.99 -1.68 26.82
C GLY A 178 6.43 -1.92 26.38
N GLU A 179 6.65 -2.07 25.07
CA GLU A 179 7.98 -2.29 24.49
C GLU A 179 8.62 -0.99 23.99
N TRP A 180 7.82 -0.03 23.51
CA TRP A 180 8.34 1.16 22.83
C TRP A 180 7.98 2.50 23.49
N GLY A 181 7.27 2.47 24.62
CA GLY A 181 6.72 3.66 25.27
C GLY A 181 5.46 4.21 24.58
N ASP A 182 4.69 5.01 25.34
CA ASP A 182 3.51 5.73 24.83
C ASP A 182 3.86 7.21 24.61
N TYR A 183 3.95 7.63 23.35
CA TYR A 183 4.20 9.03 23.00
C TYR A 183 2.95 9.80 22.57
N ASN A 184 1.76 9.19 22.65
CA ASN A 184 0.49 9.83 22.27
C ASN A 184 0.23 11.14 23.01
N PRO A 185 0.48 11.27 24.33
CA PRO A 185 0.21 12.51 25.07
C PRO A 185 1.03 13.72 24.56
N TYR A 186 2.04 13.47 23.73
CA TYR A 186 2.99 14.47 23.24
C TYR A 186 3.00 14.60 21.71
N GLY A 187 2.18 13.80 21.00
CA GLY A 187 2.08 13.80 19.53
C GLY A 187 3.25 13.13 18.80
N GLY A 188 4.12 12.39 19.50
CA GLY A 188 5.30 11.75 18.92
C GLY A 188 5.08 10.31 18.47
N ASP A 189 3.88 9.76 18.64
CA ASP A 189 3.66 8.33 18.42
C ASP A 189 3.56 7.96 16.94
N CYS A 190 3.16 8.88 16.07
CA CYS A 190 3.19 8.70 14.61
C CYS A 190 4.59 8.30 14.11
N THR A 191 5.63 9.03 14.55
CA THR A 191 7.02 8.73 14.20
C THR A 191 7.56 7.51 14.98
N ASN A 192 7.15 7.34 16.24
CA ASN A 192 7.49 6.15 17.03
C ASN A 192 7.01 4.86 16.35
N PHE A 193 5.76 4.85 15.87
CA PHE A 193 5.13 3.72 15.20
C PHE A 193 5.78 3.41 13.85
N ALA A 194 6.02 4.42 13.01
CA ALA A 194 6.79 4.25 11.78
C ALA A 194 8.19 3.69 12.06
N SER A 195 8.84 4.15 13.13
CA SER A 195 10.17 3.66 13.54
C SER A 195 10.16 2.19 13.94
N GLN A 196 9.14 1.74 14.66
CA GLN A 196 8.95 0.32 14.99
C GLN A 196 8.75 -0.53 13.73
N GLY A 197 7.98 -0.03 12.76
CA GLY A 197 7.86 -0.68 11.45
C GLY A 197 9.21 -0.86 10.75
N LEU A 198 10.07 0.16 10.77
CA LEU A 198 11.42 0.07 10.20
C LEU A 198 12.28 -0.98 10.93
N ILE A 199 12.20 -1.08 12.26
CA ILE A 199 12.86 -2.18 12.99
C ILE A 199 12.32 -3.55 12.54
N ALA A 200 11.00 -3.71 12.40
CA ALA A 200 10.40 -4.94 11.91
C ALA A 200 10.84 -5.29 10.47
N ARG A 201 11.09 -4.27 9.63
CA ARG A 201 11.69 -4.43 8.29
C ARG A 201 13.13 -4.97 8.34
N GLY A 202 13.81 -4.80 9.48
CA GLY A 202 15.20 -5.22 9.70
C GLY A 202 16.18 -4.07 9.86
N TRP A 203 15.72 -2.82 10.01
CA TRP A 203 16.62 -1.70 10.34
C TRP A 203 17.26 -1.86 11.71
N HIS A 204 18.35 -1.12 11.93
CA HIS A 204 19.10 -1.15 13.18
C HIS A 204 19.15 0.23 13.80
N THR A 205 19.04 0.28 15.13
CA THR A 205 19.28 1.52 15.86
C THR A 205 20.73 1.94 15.72
N ASP A 206 20.96 3.25 15.70
CA ASP A 206 22.29 3.83 15.74
C ASP A 206 22.36 4.97 16.77
N ARG A 207 23.48 5.69 16.83
CA ARG A 207 23.67 6.78 17.80
C ARG A 207 22.74 7.99 17.60
N THR A 208 22.12 8.11 16.43
CA THR A 208 21.30 9.26 16.01
C THR A 208 19.81 8.90 16.05
N TRP A 209 19.45 7.70 15.59
CA TRP A 209 18.10 7.17 15.55
C TRP A 209 18.02 5.89 16.39
N TYR A 210 17.42 6.00 17.57
CA TYR A 210 17.27 4.89 18.52
C TYR A 210 16.06 5.06 19.46
N SER A 211 15.70 3.94 20.09
CA SER A 211 14.84 3.84 21.29
C SER A 211 15.39 2.75 22.22
N GLU A 212 15.35 2.99 23.53
CA GLU A 212 15.67 1.99 24.58
C GLU A 212 14.39 1.38 25.21
N GLY A 213 13.23 1.59 24.57
CA GLY A 213 11.97 0.90 24.83
C GLY A 213 11.04 1.53 25.88
N ALA A 214 11.51 2.50 26.67
CA ALA A 214 10.66 3.26 27.57
C ALA A 214 10.35 4.67 27.03
N MET A 215 9.24 5.25 27.48
CA MET A 215 8.94 6.66 27.20
C MET A 215 10.12 7.54 27.67
N TRP A 216 10.52 8.49 26.84
CA TRP A 216 11.68 9.39 27.04
C TRP A 216 13.07 8.76 26.93
N THR A 217 13.14 7.52 26.46
CA THR A 217 14.43 6.85 26.18
C THR A 217 14.73 6.75 24.67
N ALA A 218 13.94 7.46 23.86
CA ALA A 218 14.12 7.53 22.42
C ALA A 218 14.76 8.85 21.97
N SER A 219 15.56 8.76 20.91
CA SER A 219 16.13 9.90 20.20
C SER A 219 15.04 10.77 19.55
N LYS A 220 15.35 12.04 19.26
CA LYS A 220 14.40 12.91 18.54
C LYS A 220 14.01 12.37 17.15
N PRO A 221 14.93 11.88 16.30
CA PRO A 221 14.57 11.28 15.01
C PRO A 221 13.66 10.05 15.11
N TRP A 222 13.61 9.38 16.26
CA TRP A 222 12.71 8.25 16.48
C TRP A 222 11.26 8.68 16.78
N ILE A 223 11.05 9.82 17.45
CA ILE A 223 9.73 10.24 17.96
C ILE A 223 9.20 11.55 17.36
N ALA A 224 9.90 12.14 16.39
CA ALA A 224 9.48 13.41 15.81
C ALA A 224 9.73 13.49 14.30
N THR A 225 8.70 13.90 13.57
CA THR A 225 8.65 13.97 12.11
C THR A 225 9.79 14.81 11.50
N ALA A 226 9.95 16.07 11.89
CA ALA A 226 11.01 16.92 11.31
C ALA A 226 12.44 16.39 11.60
N PRO A 227 12.78 15.93 12.83
CA PRO A 227 14.02 15.20 13.08
C PRO A 227 14.20 13.90 12.27
N MET A 228 13.13 13.13 12.01
CA MET A 228 13.19 11.95 11.14
C MET A 228 13.53 12.34 9.69
N ALA A 229 12.88 13.38 9.15
CA ALA A 229 13.22 13.90 7.82
C ALA A 229 14.71 14.27 7.73
N ALA A 230 15.23 15.01 8.70
CA ALA A 230 16.65 15.38 8.73
C ALA A 230 17.57 14.15 8.83
N TYR A 231 17.14 13.08 9.52
CA TYR A 231 17.88 11.83 9.57
C TYR A 231 17.88 11.13 8.20
N PHE A 232 16.74 11.01 7.52
CA PHE A 232 16.67 10.43 6.16
C PHE A 232 17.47 11.25 5.14
N ASP A 233 17.42 12.58 5.20
CA ASP A 233 18.26 13.47 4.40
C ASP A 233 19.75 13.17 4.64
N SER A 234 20.15 12.92 5.89
CA SER A 234 21.54 12.58 6.24
C SER A 234 21.98 11.20 5.76
N LEU A 235 21.04 10.28 5.55
CA LEU A 235 21.30 8.97 4.92
C LEU A 235 21.40 9.07 3.40
N GLY A 236 21.06 10.23 2.81
CA GLY A 236 21.09 10.44 1.36
C GLY A 236 19.88 9.86 0.64
N PHE A 237 18.74 9.73 1.33
CA PHE A 237 17.51 9.22 0.73
C PHE A 237 16.84 10.28 -0.14
N THR A 238 16.25 9.84 -1.25
CA THR A 238 15.36 10.66 -2.07
C THR A 238 13.93 10.51 -1.58
N TYR A 239 13.08 11.45 -2.01
CA TYR A 239 11.66 11.40 -1.72
C TYR A 239 10.84 11.80 -2.94
N SER A 240 9.63 11.25 -3.02
CA SER A 240 8.59 11.69 -3.94
C SER A 240 7.65 12.69 -3.28
N THR A 241 6.96 13.42 -4.14
CA THR A 241 5.87 14.35 -3.83
C THR A 241 4.61 13.91 -4.58
N GLU A 242 3.52 14.67 -4.48
CA GLU A 242 2.30 14.40 -5.26
C GLU A 242 2.52 14.46 -6.78
N ALA A 243 3.61 15.08 -7.24
CA ALA A 243 3.93 15.19 -8.66
C ALA A 243 4.53 13.91 -9.25
N ASP A 244 4.98 12.96 -8.44
CA ASP A 244 5.78 11.81 -8.86
C ASP A 244 5.42 10.53 -8.08
N LEU A 245 4.11 10.33 -7.83
CA LEU A 245 3.59 9.16 -7.11
C LEU A 245 3.82 7.82 -7.82
N ASP A 246 4.14 7.82 -9.12
CA ASP A 246 4.44 6.62 -9.91
C ASP A 246 5.75 5.92 -9.51
N ARG A 247 6.47 6.43 -8.49
CA ARG A 247 7.69 5.81 -7.93
C ARG A 247 7.57 5.49 -6.44
N VAL A 248 6.36 5.54 -5.90
CA VAL A 248 6.08 5.23 -4.50
C VAL A 248 5.76 3.75 -4.37
N ARG A 249 6.29 3.10 -3.32
CA ARG A 249 5.98 1.71 -3.00
C ARG A 249 5.53 1.51 -1.57
N VAL A 250 4.89 0.36 -1.34
CA VAL A 250 4.58 -0.14 0.01
C VAL A 250 5.86 -0.21 0.85
N GLY A 251 5.78 0.28 2.09
CA GLY A 251 6.90 0.34 3.03
C GLY A 251 7.72 1.64 2.99
N ASP A 252 7.47 2.54 2.02
CA ASP A 252 8.02 3.90 2.03
C ASP A 252 7.42 4.74 3.17
N ILE A 253 8.09 5.84 3.55
CA ILE A 253 7.67 6.67 4.69
C ILE A 253 7.23 8.06 4.22
N GLY A 254 5.96 8.38 4.44
CA GLY A 254 5.40 9.70 4.20
C GLY A 254 5.60 10.62 5.41
N LEU A 255 6.26 11.76 5.21
CA LEU A 255 6.31 12.86 6.16
C LEU A 255 5.49 14.02 5.63
N PHE A 256 4.47 14.37 6.39
CA PHE A 256 3.43 15.33 6.05
C PHE A 256 3.69 16.66 6.74
N SER A 257 3.35 17.74 6.04
CA SER A 257 3.22 19.08 6.61
C SER A 257 1.77 19.51 6.40
N TRP A 258 0.92 19.29 7.40
CA TRP A 258 -0.46 19.73 7.45
C TRP A 258 -0.61 21.21 7.84
N GLY A 259 0.51 21.88 8.14
CA GLY A 259 0.55 23.30 8.49
C GLY A 259 -0.01 23.58 9.88
N GLU A 260 -0.13 22.53 10.72
CA GLU A 260 -0.64 22.63 12.08
C GLU A 260 0.46 23.06 13.05
N THR A 261 1.70 22.75 12.71
CA THR A 261 2.87 23.28 13.39
C THR A 261 3.42 24.48 12.63
N GLN A 262 3.96 25.46 13.37
CA GLN A 262 4.64 26.60 12.77
C GLN A 262 5.99 26.22 12.11
N ALA A 263 6.40 24.95 12.20
CA ALA A 263 7.75 24.48 11.95
C ALA A 263 7.77 23.19 11.12
N GLY A 264 7.27 23.26 9.89
CA GLY A 264 7.49 22.21 8.88
C GLY A 264 6.70 20.92 9.10
N MET A 265 7.33 19.78 8.83
CA MET A 265 6.69 18.46 8.84
C MET A 265 6.16 18.10 10.23
N ASP A 266 4.88 17.74 10.32
CA ASP A 266 4.12 17.55 11.55
C ASP A 266 3.54 16.14 11.72
N HIS A 267 3.44 15.32 10.67
CA HIS A 267 2.95 13.94 10.79
C HIS A 267 3.77 12.92 9.99
N THR A 268 3.90 11.69 10.51
CA THR A 268 4.64 10.59 9.87
C THR A 268 3.72 9.39 9.66
N MET A 269 3.72 8.81 8.47
CA MET A 269 2.96 7.60 8.15
C MET A 269 3.78 6.66 7.26
N THR A 270 3.45 5.36 7.26
CA THR A 270 4.08 4.38 6.35
C THR A 270 3.13 4.06 5.20
N VAL A 271 3.61 3.98 3.96
CA VAL A 271 2.79 3.57 2.81
C VAL A 271 2.37 2.12 2.99
N SER A 272 1.07 1.87 3.09
CA SER A 272 0.48 0.54 3.30
C SER A 272 -0.09 -0.09 2.03
N LYS A 273 -0.44 0.73 1.05
CA LYS A 273 -0.99 0.26 -0.22
C LYS A 273 -0.73 1.27 -1.32
N VAL A 274 -0.42 0.77 -2.51
CA VAL A 274 -0.39 1.55 -3.74
C VAL A 274 -1.26 0.84 -4.77
N GLU A 275 -2.23 1.54 -5.33
CA GLU A 275 -3.17 1.00 -6.30
C GLU A 275 -3.00 1.71 -7.64
N TYR A 276 -2.58 0.94 -8.64
CA TYR A 276 -2.51 1.43 -10.01
C TYR A 276 -3.87 1.94 -10.49
N ARG A 277 -3.85 3.06 -11.24
CA ARG A 277 -5.01 3.61 -11.93
C ARG A 277 -4.64 3.90 -13.38
N PRO A 278 -5.34 3.35 -14.39
CA PRO A 278 -5.00 3.61 -15.79
C PRO A 278 -5.18 5.09 -16.20
N ASP A 279 -6.09 5.82 -15.55
CA ASP A 279 -6.51 7.16 -15.96
C ASP A 279 -5.99 8.30 -15.06
N GLY A 280 -4.87 8.09 -14.37
CA GLY A 280 -4.30 9.10 -13.48
C GLY A 280 -3.25 8.55 -12.52
N PRO A 281 -2.78 9.35 -11.55
CA PRO A 281 -1.81 8.89 -10.56
C PRO A 281 -2.36 7.71 -9.76
N PRO A 282 -1.48 6.84 -9.22
CA PRO A 282 -1.89 5.75 -8.35
C PRO A 282 -2.56 6.29 -7.07
N VAL A 283 -3.40 5.46 -6.46
CA VAL A 283 -3.91 5.74 -5.11
C VAL A 283 -2.87 5.27 -4.11
N VAL A 284 -2.36 6.18 -3.30
CA VAL A 284 -1.43 5.86 -2.22
C VAL A 284 -2.17 5.93 -0.90
N SER A 285 -2.08 4.86 -0.12
CA SER A 285 -2.67 4.77 1.21
C SER A 285 -1.62 4.50 2.27
N PHE A 286 -1.87 4.97 3.48
CA PHE A 286 -0.94 4.93 4.59
C PHE A 286 -1.51 4.23 5.82
N ILE A 287 -0.61 3.69 6.64
CA ILE A 287 -0.87 3.21 8.00
C ILE A 287 -0.18 4.11 9.02
N SER A 288 -0.89 4.49 10.09
CA SER A 288 -0.44 5.52 11.03
C SER A 288 -1.03 5.40 12.44
N HIS A 289 -0.33 6.04 13.40
CA HIS A 289 -0.81 6.40 14.73
C HIS A 289 -1.02 7.92 14.83
N ASN A 290 -1.67 8.38 15.90
CA ASN A 290 -2.06 9.79 16.15
C ASN A 290 -3.06 10.38 15.15
N GLU A 291 -3.53 9.52 14.26
CA GLU A 291 -4.60 9.68 13.29
C GLU A 291 -4.77 8.25 12.77
N ASP A 292 -5.35 7.39 13.60
CA ASP A 292 -5.18 5.93 13.47
C ASP A 292 -5.93 5.39 12.25
N GLY A 293 -5.29 4.53 11.47
CA GLY A 293 -5.90 3.88 10.32
C GLY A 293 -4.91 3.04 9.53
N GLU A 294 -5.43 2.01 8.86
CA GLU A 294 -4.63 1.06 8.08
C GLU A 294 -4.43 1.46 6.62
N PHE A 295 -5.39 2.20 6.06
CA PHE A 295 -5.46 2.56 4.64
C PHE A 295 -5.93 4.00 4.46
N ARG A 296 -5.26 4.95 5.12
CA ARG A 296 -5.54 6.39 5.00
C ARG A 296 -5.07 6.88 3.63
N GLU A 297 -6.01 7.23 2.76
CA GLU A 297 -5.70 7.64 1.40
C GLU A 297 -5.10 9.07 1.36
N LEU A 298 -4.07 9.25 0.51
CA LEU A 298 -3.24 10.45 0.45
C LEU A 298 -4.04 11.74 0.22
N THR A 299 -4.88 11.79 -0.81
CA THR A 299 -5.60 13.03 -1.17
C THR A 299 -6.62 13.41 -0.11
N THR A 300 -7.23 12.43 0.56
CA THR A 300 -8.10 12.62 1.73
C THR A 300 -7.31 13.24 2.88
N ALA A 301 -6.14 12.68 3.21
CA ALA A 301 -5.26 13.20 4.25
C ALA A 301 -4.77 14.62 3.94
N LEU A 302 -4.48 14.94 2.68
CA LEU A 302 -3.96 16.26 2.30
C LEU A 302 -5.02 17.36 2.18
N TYR A 303 -6.22 17.03 1.69
CA TYR A 303 -7.20 18.02 1.23
C TYR A 303 -8.57 17.97 1.89
N VAL A 304 -8.91 16.85 2.53
CA VAL A 304 -10.21 16.68 3.22
C VAL A 304 -10.03 16.84 4.72
N GLU A 305 -9.06 16.14 5.29
CA GLU A 305 -8.74 16.19 6.72
C GLU A 305 -8.01 17.47 7.07
N HIS A 306 -7.05 17.86 6.22
CA HIS A 306 -6.22 19.05 6.35
C HIS A 306 -6.34 19.93 5.09
N GLN A 307 -5.86 21.17 5.13
CA GLN A 307 -5.93 22.11 4.01
C GLN A 307 -4.56 22.74 3.76
N ASN A 308 -4.17 22.84 2.47
CA ASN A 308 -2.85 23.33 2.04
C ASN A 308 -1.68 22.48 2.55
N SER A 309 -1.91 21.18 2.68
CA SER A 309 -0.91 20.22 3.14
C SER A 309 0.07 19.85 2.03
N THR A 310 1.24 19.36 2.42
CA THR A 310 2.20 18.72 1.49
C THR A 310 2.74 17.43 2.10
N VAL A 311 3.32 16.57 1.26
CA VAL A 311 3.98 15.33 1.68
C VAL A 311 5.35 15.20 1.03
N ARG A 312 6.29 14.60 1.76
CA ARG A 312 7.49 13.95 1.20
C ARG A 312 7.44 12.47 1.52
N ILE A 313 7.41 11.64 0.49
CA ILE A 313 7.39 10.18 0.63
C ILE A 313 8.81 9.70 0.40
N TYR A 314 9.56 9.45 1.47
CA TYR A 314 10.93 8.97 1.39
C TYR A 314 10.96 7.55 0.87
N GLN A 315 11.79 7.35 -0.14
CA GLN A 315 11.96 6.10 -0.84
C GLN A 315 13.00 5.29 -0.08
N ILE A 316 12.52 4.34 0.73
CA ILE A 316 13.39 3.57 1.63
C ILE A 316 14.09 2.50 0.79
N PRO A 317 15.40 2.62 0.47
CA PRO A 317 16.08 1.80 -0.55
C PRO A 317 15.92 0.30 -0.33
#